data_AF-A0A9P1BIH2-F1
#
_entry.id   AF-A0A9P1BIH2-F1
#
_cell.length_a   1.000
_cell.length_b   1.000
_cell.length_c   1.000
_cell.angle_alpha   90.00
_cell.angle_beta   90.00
_cell.angle_gamma   90.00
#
_symmetry.space_group_name_H-M   'P 1'
#
loop_
_entity.id
_entity.type
_entity.pdbx_description
1 polymer ?
#
loop_
_entity_poly.entity_id
_entity_poly.type
_entity_poly.pdbx_seq_one_letter_code
_entity_poly.pdbx_strand_id
1 'polypeptide(L)'
;MSYLAGLKFPVARGIGTHCVPIPRAQNQAAEPNDDAIISEIQKCAKSPRGACVALFTNDKGFASVIKHSMSDKHRFYVLIKSTSFAVADFYKEQGIPVLTLPVEARLTTVKAILHPDGDGTVELGEAIDPSANRARRVAMYDSWEELLKGQGCSASFSSSGGYPVQRIAKFWFANSLGSLCVFPLSVGTFALNSALRQRPRKWISDTESFALVVPVRRGKSKSQLNKYGSRLGRSIFLGGGPFMLQDSGDLVAQALKKLGYLDDSWNTDLTEALNCFWNATNNKHVLRKLGFLIDPLDTASDAAAKLRTALLSDSTNGRWQRGGTCTHTAITILRSKNLLPRSSKSPAMDETWSAMKTYAKVHQLPKMKTFNALAAQITRHFHQTDPSRRGNIVIKG
;
A
#
# COMPACT_ATOMS: atom_id res chain seq x y z
N MET A 1 21.00 29.94 -22.32
CA MET A 1 21.23 28.91 -21.28
C MET A 1 21.02 29.58 -19.93
N SER A 2 19.90 29.29 -19.28
CA SER A 2 19.49 29.99 -18.05
C SER A 2 19.09 28.93 -17.03
N TYR A 3 19.92 28.77 -16.00
CA TYR A 3 19.66 27.89 -14.87
C TYR A 3 18.49 28.45 -14.06
N LEU A 4 17.37 27.71 -13.98
CA LEU A 4 16.35 27.97 -12.96
C LEU A 4 16.74 27.23 -11.68
N ALA A 5 17.32 28.01 -10.77
CA ALA A 5 17.65 27.63 -9.41
C ALA A 5 16.41 27.16 -8.62
N GLY A 6 16.68 26.29 -7.64
CA GLY A 6 15.67 25.51 -6.93
C GLY A 6 14.57 26.31 -6.25
N LEU A 7 13.33 25.88 -6.52
CA LEU A 7 12.17 26.18 -5.69
C LEU A 7 12.30 25.40 -4.36
N LYS A 8 13.01 25.99 -3.40
CA LYS A 8 12.71 25.78 -1.98
C LYS A 8 11.37 26.47 -1.75
N PHE A 9 10.30 25.73 -1.44
CA PHE A 9 9.11 26.34 -0.85
C PHE A 9 9.51 26.92 0.50
N PRO A 10 9.59 28.26 0.65
CA PRO A 10 9.67 28.83 1.97
C PRO A 10 8.31 28.55 2.62
N VAL A 11 8.29 28.23 3.91
CA VAL A 11 7.12 28.57 4.73
C VAL A 11 7.13 30.09 4.79
N ALA A 12 6.69 30.72 3.71
CA ALA A 12 6.56 32.17 3.60
C ALA A 12 5.37 32.53 4.47
N ARG A 13 5.65 33.02 5.68
CA ARG A 13 4.72 33.91 6.38
C ARG A 13 4.43 35.06 5.40
N GLY A 14 3.27 35.04 4.76
CA GLY A 14 2.85 36.10 3.83
C GLY A 14 2.12 35.65 2.56
N ILE A 15 2.08 34.36 2.20
CA ILE A 15 1.17 33.88 1.16
C ILE A 15 -0.12 33.46 1.85
N GLY A 16 -1.27 33.99 1.42
CA GLY A 16 -2.60 33.66 1.96
C GLY A 16 -3.00 32.20 1.73
N THR A 17 -2.31 31.27 2.40
CA THR A 17 -2.61 29.84 2.35
C THR A 17 -3.79 29.56 3.26
N HIS A 18 -4.93 29.23 2.66
CA HIS A 18 -6.12 28.83 3.40
C HIS A 18 -6.10 27.32 3.63
N CYS A 19 -5.95 26.90 4.89
CA CYS A 19 -6.04 25.49 5.27
C CYS A 19 -7.48 25.16 5.66
N VAL A 20 -8.16 24.30 4.90
CA VAL A 20 -9.53 23.86 5.20
C VAL A 20 -9.46 22.50 5.90
N PRO A 21 -9.80 22.40 7.21
CA PRO A 21 -9.87 21.13 7.89
C PRO A 21 -11.09 20.35 7.41
N ILE A 22 -10.89 19.14 6.92
CA ILE A 22 -11.97 18.23 6.50
C ILE A 22 -12.18 17.17 7.60
N PRO A 23 -13.40 17.09 8.19
CA PRO A 23 -13.74 16.04 9.13
C PRO A 23 -13.55 14.66 8.50
N ARG A 24 -13.02 13.71 9.28
CA ARG A 24 -12.91 12.33 8.80
C ARG A 24 -14.28 11.67 8.80
N ALA A 25 -14.60 10.96 7.72
CA ALA A 25 -15.84 10.22 7.64
C ALA A 25 -15.87 9.05 8.64
N GLN A 26 -17.02 8.88 9.29
CA GLN A 26 -17.33 7.69 10.07
C GLN A 26 -17.71 6.52 9.15
N ASN A 27 -18.39 6.81 8.04
CA ASN A 27 -18.60 5.88 6.94
C ASN A 27 -17.25 5.57 6.27
N GLN A 28 -16.88 4.30 6.20
CA GLN A 28 -15.58 3.86 5.73
C GLN A 28 -15.43 3.89 4.21
N ALA A 29 -16.56 3.88 3.48
CA ALA A 29 -16.60 4.00 2.03
C ALA A 29 -16.43 5.46 1.56
N ALA A 30 -16.78 6.44 2.40
CA ALA A 30 -16.74 7.85 2.01
C ALA A 30 -15.29 8.39 1.84
N GLU A 31 -15.13 9.33 0.90
CA GLU A 31 -13.87 10.02 0.60
C GLU A 31 -14.05 11.54 0.78
N PRO A 32 -14.25 12.05 2.02
CA PRO A 32 -14.65 13.44 2.26
C PRO A 32 -13.60 14.47 1.81
N ASN A 33 -12.32 14.07 1.74
CA ASN A 33 -11.28 14.92 1.15
C ASN A 33 -11.47 15.06 -0.36
N ASP A 34 -11.81 13.97 -1.04
CA ASP A 34 -12.03 13.95 -2.48
C ASP A 34 -13.29 14.76 -2.78
N ASP A 35 -14.37 14.57 -2.00
CA ASP A 35 -15.60 15.36 -2.09
C ASP A 35 -15.35 16.87 -1.91
N ALA A 36 -14.53 17.25 -0.91
CA ALA A 36 -14.18 18.65 -0.68
C ALA A 36 -13.33 19.24 -1.82
N ILE A 37 -12.38 18.47 -2.36
CA ILE A 37 -11.57 18.87 -3.51
C ILE A 37 -12.47 19.04 -4.75
N ILE A 38 -13.37 18.08 -5.01
CA ILE A 38 -14.35 18.13 -6.10
C ILE A 38 -15.23 19.38 -5.96
N SER A 39 -15.73 19.66 -4.76
CA SER A 39 -16.56 20.83 -4.48
C SER A 39 -15.83 22.14 -4.78
N GLU A 40 -14.56 22.25 -4.37
CA GLU A 40 -13.76 23.46 -4.64
C GLU A 40 -13.42 23.61 -6.14
N ILE A 41 -13.14 22.50 -6.85
CA ILE A 41 -12.97 22.51 -8.31
C ILE A 41 -14.23 23.06 -8.99
N GLN A 42 -15.41 22.56 -8.61
CA GLN A 42 -16.68 22.99 -9.18
C GLN A 42 -17.00 24.45 -8.83
N LYS A 43 -16.67 24.90 -7.62
CA LYS A 43 -16.84 26.30 -7.21
C LYS A 43 -15.96 27.23 -8.05
N CYS A 44 -14.70 26.85 -8.28
CA CYS A 44 -13.81 27.60 -9.17
C CYS A 44 -14.33 27.65 -10.61
N ALA A 45 -14.91 26.55 -11.12
CA ALA A 45 -15.48 26.48 -12.46
C ALA A 45 -16.72 27.36 -12.66
N LYS A 46 -17.45 27.66 -11.57
CA LYS A 46 -18.62 28.54 -11.56
C LYS A 46 -18.26 30.02 -11.40
N SER A 47 -16.98 30.36 -11.23
CA SER A 47 -16.54 31.73 -11.01
C SER A 47 -16.76 32.59 -12.27
N PRO A 48 -17.42 33.75 -12.19
CA PRO A 48 -17.67 34.59 -13.37
C PRO A 48 -16.39 35.23 -13.92
N ARG A 49 -15.32 35.31 -13.12
CA ARG A 49 -14.06 36.02 -13.48
C ARG A 49 -13.09 35.16 -14.30
N GLY A 50 -13.43 33.91 -14.58
CA GLY A 50 -12.45 32.94 -15.07
C GLY A 50 -11.40 32.62 -14.00
N ALA A 51 -10.82 31.43 -14.07
CA ALA A 51 -9.81 31.01 -13.11
C ALA A 51 -8.73 30.14 -13.76
N CYS A 52 -7.50 30.30 -13.28
CA CYS A 52 -6.42 29.35 -13.51
C CYS A 52 -6.27 28.51 -12.24
N VAL A 53 -6.65 27.24 -12.30
CA VAL A 53 -6.66 26.35 -11.14
C VAL A 53 -5.57 25.29 -11.30
N ALA A 54 -4.81 25.12 -10.25
CA ALA A 54 -3.71 24.17 -10.16
C ALA A 54 -4.04 23.10 -9.11
N LEU A 55 -4.33 21.87 -9.53
CA LEU A 55 -4.56 20.74 -8.61
C LEU A 55 -3.27 19.94 -8.42
N PHE A 56 -2.72 19.97 -7.21
CA PHE A 56 -1.60 19.10 -6.85
C PHE A 56 -2.11 17.75 -6.32
N THR A 57 -1.98 16.69 -7.11
CA THR A 57 -2.49 15.36 -6.75
C THR A 57 -1.65 14.22 -7.35
N ASN A 58 -1.79 13.03 -6.77
CA ASN A 58 -1.33 11.76 -7.36
C ASN A 58 -2.53 10.81 -7.60
N ASP A 59 -3.75 11.25 -7.35
CA ASP A 59 -4.98 10.48 -7.54
C ASP A 59 -5.53 10.74 -8.95
N LYS A 60 -6.03 9.69 -9.62
CA LYS A 60 -6.65 9.74 -10.95
C LYS A 60 -8.14 10.13 -10.88
N GLY A 61 -8.77 10.00 -9.71
CA GLY A 61 -10.21 10.17 -9.51
C GLY A 61 -10.78 11.56 -9.84
N PHE A 62 -9.92 12.57 -9.99
CA PHE A 62 -10.35 13.94 -10.30
C PHE A 62 -10.41 14.26 -11.79
N ALA A 63 -9.96 13.37 -12.67
CA ALA A 63 -9.89 13.64 -14.10
C ALA A 63 -11.25 13.99 -14.71
N SER A 64 -12.29 13.24 -14.36
CA SER A 64 -13.64 13.49 -14.87
C SER A 64 -14.14 14.88 -14.48
N VAL A 65 -14.08 15.26 -13.20
CA VAL A 65 -14.56 16.58 -12.75
C VAL A 65 -13.76 17.73 -13.36
N ILE A 66 -12.44 17.58 -13.51
CA ILE A 66 -11.59 18.60 -14.14
C ILE A 66 -12.00 18.77 -15.61
N LYS A 67 -12.13 17.67 -16.34
CA LYS A 67 -12.50 17.70 -17.76
C LYS A 67 -13.83 18.41 -18.00
N HIS A 68 -14.84 18.17 -17.15
CA HIS A 68 -16.13 18.86 -17.22
C HIS A 68 -16.08 20.32 -16.76
N SER A 69 -15.06 20.71 -15.99
CA SER A 69 -14.90 22.07 -15.45
C SER A 69 -14.06 22.99 -16.35
N MET A 70 -13.30 22.43 -17.30
CA MET A 70 -12.47 23.19 -18.23
C MET A 70 -13.31 23.93 -19.27
N SER A 71 -12.94 25.17 -19.54
CA SER A 71 -13.52 26.01 -20.59
C SER A 71 -12.51 27.08 -21.02
N ASP A 72 -12.81 27.85 -22.06
CA ASP A 72 -11.94 28.95 -22.51
C ASP A 72 -11.64 29.97 -21.38
N LYS A 73 -12.60 30.15 -20.47
CA LYS A 73 -12.48 31.04 -19.30
C LYS A 73 -11.87 30.35 -18.07
N HIS A 74 -11.87 29.03 -18.00
CA HIS A 74 -11.42 28.26 -16.83
C HIS A 74 -10.38 27.22 -17.22
N ARG A 75 -9.12 27.52 -16.90
CA ARG A 75 -7.99 26.63 -17.19
C ARG A 75 -7.66 25.83 -15.95
N PHE A 76 -7.52 24.52 -16.13
CA PHE A 76 -7.09 23.61 -15.07
C PHE A 76 -5.75 22.98 -15.46
N TYR A 77 -4.83 22.94 -14.50
CA TYR A 77 -3.56 22.25 -14.58
C TYR A 77 -3.47 21.23 -13.46
N VAL A 78 -2.96 20.04 -13.76
CA VAL A 78 -2.67 19.04 -12.74
C VAL A 78 -1.16 19.01 -12.51
N LEU A 79 -0.77 19.29 -11.27
CA LEU A 79 0.62 19.22 -10.84
C LEU A 79 0.86 17.82 -10.28
N ILE A 80 1.79 17.11 -10.91
CA ILE A 80 2.09 15.71 -10.59
C ILE A 80 3.59 15.60 -10.34
N LYS A 81 4.00 14.78 -9.37
CA LYS A 81 5.42 14.50 -9.17
C LYS A 81 6.01 13.90 -10.45
N SER A 82 7.21 14.30 -10.86
CA SER A 82 7.89 13.76 -12.05
C SER A 82 8.05 12.24 -12.01
N THR A 83 8.00 11.66 -10.81
CA THR A 83 8.03 10.21 -10.56
C THR A 83 6.67 9.51 -10.69
N SER A 84 5.60 10.18 -11.11
CA SER A 84 4.25 9.62 -11.24
C SER A 84 3.75 9.62 -12.70
N PHE A 85 4.57 9.22 -13.69
CA PHE A 85 4.20 9.25 -15.14
C PHE A 85 2.90 8.48 -15.43
N ALA A 86 2.65 7.30 -14.85
CA ALA A 86 1.39 6.58 -15.10
C ALA A 86 0.13 7.37 -14.66
N VAL A 87 0.27 8.33 -13.75
CA VAL A 87 -0.80 9.27 -13.39
C VAL A 87 -0.77 10.46 -14.34
N ALA A 88 0.42 10.99 -14.65
CA ALA A 88 0.58 12.09 -15.62
C ALA A 88 0.04 11.73 -17.01
N ASP A 89 0.40 10.58 -17.54
CA ASP A 89 -0.01 10.08 -18.86
C ASP A 89 -1.52 9.84 -18.87
N PHE A 90 -2.09 9.27 -17.80
CA PHE A 90 -3.55 9.16 -17.65
C PHE A 90 -4.24 10.53 -17.76
N TYR A 91 -3.75 11.58 -17.09
CA TYR A 91 -4.35 12.92 -17.22
C TYR A 91 -4.15 13.51 -18.62
N LYS A 92 -2.97 13.32 -19.23
CA LYS A 92 -2.70 13.78 -20.60
C LYS A 92 -3.59 13.10 -21.64
N GLU A 93 -3.79 11.79 -21.52
CA GLU A 93 -4.71 11.00 -22.36
C GLU A 93 -6.16 11.51 -22.26
N GLN A 94 -6.54 12.08 -21.12
CA GLN A 94 -7.84 12.72 -20.92
C GLN A 94 -7.91 14.15 -21.48
N GLY A 95 -6.84 14.66 -22.11
CA GLY A 95 -6.73 16.02 -22.63
C GLY A 95 -6.45 17.08 -21.56
N ILE A 96 -6.06 16.68 -20.35
CA ILE A 96 -5.85 17.60 -19.23
C ILE A 96 -4.37 18.02 -19.18
N PRO A 97 -4.06 19.33 -19.15
CA PRO A 97 -2.69 19.81 -19.02
C PRO A 97 -2.02 19.37 -17.73
N VAL A 98 -0.82 18.79 -17.84
CA VAL A 98 -0.03 18.31 -16.69
C VAL A 98 1.29 19.04 -16.58
N LEU A 99 1.60 19.51 -15.37
CA LEU A 99 2.91 20.04 -15.00
C LEU A 99 3.62 19.05 -14.09
N THR A 100 4.78 18.56 -14.51
CA THR A 100 5.57 17.63 -13.70
C THR A 100 6.51 18.40 -12.76
N LEU A 101 6.44 18.09 -11.48
CA LEU A 101 7.30 18.68 -10.46
C LEU A 101 8.55 17.82 -10.25
N PRO A 102 9.77 18.37 -10.36
CA PRO A 102 10.98 17.61 -10.13
C PRO A 102 11.00 17.06 -8.71
N VAL A 103 11.46 15.82 -8.57
CA VAL A 103 11.66 15.17 -7.27
C VAL A 103 13.11 14.75 -7.21
N GLU A 104 13.80 15.07 -6.12
CA GLU A 104 15.14 14.54 -5.86
C GLU A 104 15.12 13.01 -5.99
N ALA A 105 16.09 12.48 -6.75
CA ALA A 105 16.26 11.05 -6.89
C ALA A 105 16.47 10.44 -5.50
N ARG A 106 15.55 9.58 -5.09
CA ARG A 106 15.67 8.83 -3.83
C ARG A 106 16.21 7.46 -4.14
N LEU A 107 17.50 7.30 -3.92
CA LEU A 107 18.14 6.01 -3.97
C LEU A 107 17.53 5.08 -2.91
N THR A 108 17.54 3.78 -3.16
CA THR A 108 17.19 2.75 -2.19
C THR A 108 18.34 1.76 -2.11
N THR A 109 18.73 1.40 -0.89
CA THR A 109 19.72 0.35 -0.62
C THR A 109 19.06 -1.00 -0.38
N VAL A 110 17.74 -1.03 -0.22
CA VAL A 110 16.98 -2.24 0.09
C VAL A 110 16.64 -3.00 -1.17
N LYS A 111 16.93 -4.30 -1.18
CA LYS A 111 16.39 -5.28 -2.11
C LYS A 111 15.46 -6.24 -1.38
N ALA A 112 14.36 -6.61 -2.02
CA ALA A 112 13.48 -7.70 -1.60
C ALA A 112 13.52 -8.77 -2.68
N ILE A 113 13.91 -9.98 -2.31
CA ILE A 113 14.19 -11.09 -3.23
C ILE A 113 13.18 -12.19 -2.93
N LEU A 114 12.46 -12.63 -3.96
CA LEU A 114 11.62 -13.82 -3.96
C LEU A 114 12.48 -14.99 -4.47
N HIS A 115 12.52 -16.08 -3.70
CA HIS A 115 13.27 -17.29 -4.00
C HIS A 115 12.39 -18.32 -4.74
N PRO A 116 13.00 -19.33 -5.38
CA PRO A 116 12.27 -20.33 -6.17
C PRO A 116 11.31 -21.21 -5.36
N ASP A 117 11.55 -21.34 -4.05
CA ASP A 117 10.69 -22.08 -3.11
C ASP A 117 9.44 -21.29 -2.69
N GLY A 118 9.32 -20.03 -3.12
CA GLY A 118 8.21 -19.14 -2.80
C GLY A 118 8.44 -18.32 -1.54
N ASP A 119 9.51 -18.54 -0.79
CA ASP A 119 9.91 -17.66 0.30
C ASP A 119 10.78 -16.51 -0.21
N GLY A 120 11.19 -15.62 0.69
CA GLY A 120 11.97 -14.46 0.29
C GLY A 120 12.76 -13.84 1.41
N THR A 121 13.70 -13.01 1.01
CA THR A 121 14.62 -12.30 1.90
C THR A 121 14.62 -10.81 1.59
N VAL A 122 15.14 -10.04 2.54
CA VAL A 122 15.43 -8.62 2.38
C VAL A 122 16.88 -8.35 2.74
N GLU A 123 17.57 -7.62 1.88
CA GLU A 123 18.98 -7.29 2.07
C GLU A 123 19.23 -5.80 1.88
N LEU A 124 20.31 -5.33 2.48
CA LEU A 124 20.89 -4.02 2.21
C LEU A 124 22.08 -4.20 1.28
N GLY A 125 22.14 -3.39 0.23
CA GLY A 125 23.25 -3.38 -0.69
C GLY A 125 23.49 -1.98 -1.24
N GLU A 126 24.08 -1.95 -2.44
CA GLU A 126 24.39 -0.71 -3.14
C GLU A 126 23.14 0.14 -3.40
N ALA A 127 23.36 1.45 -3.46
CA ALA A 127 22.32 2.42 -3.70
C ALA A 127 21.80 2.29 -5.13
N ILE A 128 20.56 1.83 -5.28
CA ILE A 128 19.87 1.71 -6.55
C ILE A 128 18.99 2.94 -6.73
N ASP A 129 19.07 3.59 -7.89
CA ASP A 129 18.07 4.59 -8.29
C ASP A 129 16.84 3.90 -8.90
N PRO A 130 15.68 3.84 -8.21
CA PRO A 130 14.48 3.22 -8.77
C PRO A 130 13.86 4.06 -9.91
N SER A 131 14.24 5.33 -10.00
CA SER A 131 13.78 6.28 -11.01
C SER A 131 14.63 6.24 -12.28
N ALA A 132 15.90 5.86 -12.16
CA ALA A 132 16.75 5.56 -13.31
C ALA A 132 16.03 4.53 -14.20
N ASN A 133 15.95 4.86 -15.49
CA ASN A 133 15.34 4.03 -16.53
C ASN A 133 13.82 3.83 -16.43
N ARG A 134 13.07 4.64 -15.68
CA ARG A 134 11.62 4.42 -15.56
C ARG A 134 10.84 4.57 -16.88
N ALA A 135 11.24 5.51 -17.75
CA ALA A 135 10.71 5.63 -19.11
C ALA A 135 11.04 4.38 -19.95
N ARG A 136 12.29 3.91 -19.87
CA ARG A 136 12.73 2.67 -20.54
C ARG A 136 11.91 1.45 -20.11
N ARG A 137 11.45 1.39 -18.84
CA ARG A 137 10.60 0.30 -18.35
C ARG A 137 9.21 0.28 -18.96
N VAL A 138 8.61 1.45 -19.20
CA VAL A 138 7.28 1.51 -19.85
C VAL A 138 7.40 0.93 -21.26
N ALA A 139 8.39 1.40 -22.04
CA ALA A 139 8.65 0.85 -23.38
C ALA A 139 9.01 -0.66 -23.38
N MET A 140 9.58 -1.17 -22.28
CA MET A 140 9.82 -2.61 -22.14
C MET A 140 8.52 -3.41 -22.05
N TYR A 141 7.48 -2.90 -21.38
CA TYR A 141 6.23 -3.64 -21.21
C TYR A 141 5.54 -3.90 -22.55
N ASP A 142 5.45 -2.87 -23.40
CA ASP A 142 4.87 -3.01 -24.74
C ASP A 142 5.69 -3.99 -25.60
N SER A 143 7.02 -3.86 -25.55
CA SER A 143 7.95 -4.78 -26.24
C SER A 143 7.83 -6.23 -25.75
N TRP A 144 7.53 -6.47 -24.48
CA TRP A 144 7.34 -7.82 -23.95
C TRP A 144 6.06 -8.45 -24.48
N GLU A 145 4.98 -7.67 -24.59
CA GLU A 145 3.72 -8.18 -25.11
C GLU A 145 3.83 -8.60 -26.57
N GLU A 146 4.47 -7.78 -27.40
CA GLU A 146 4.74 -8.14 -28.80
C GLU A 146 5.59 -9.42 -28.89
N LEU A 147 6.65 -9.51 -28.09
CA LEU A 147 7.55 -10.66 -28.07
C LEU A 147 6.83 -11.94 -27.60
N LEU A 148 6.03 -11.86 -26.54
CA LEU A 148 5.29 -13.00 -25.99
C LEU A 148 4.16 -13.45 -26.91
N LYS A 149 3.43 -12.52 -27.53
CA LYS A 149 2.45 -12.83 -28.57
C LYS A 149 3.08 -13.57 -29.74
N GLY A 150 4.26 -13.11 -30.20
CA GLY A 150 5.04 -13.79 -31.23
C GLY A 150 5.50 -15.20 -30.85
N GLN A 151 5.50 -15.53 -29.55
CA GLN A 151 5.85 -16.85 -29.01
C GLN A 151 4.62 -17.66 -28.56
N GLY A 152 3.40 -17.22 -28.91
CA GLY A 152 2.15 -17.91 -28.56
C GLY A 152 1.76 -17.79 -27.08
N CYS A 153 2.32 -16.85 -26.34
CA CYS A 153 2.00 -16.59 -24.94
C CYS A 153 1.08 -15.38 -24.80
N SER A 154 -0.04 -15.56 -24.07
CA SER A 154 -1.04 -14.52 -23.83
C SER A 154 -0.77 -13.64 -22.60
N ALA A 155 0.39 -13.80 -21.95
CA ALA A 155 0.72 -13.00 -20.78
C ALA A 155 0.80 -11.50 -21.13
N SER A 156 0.11 -10.68 -20.35
CA SER A 156 0.03 -9.23 -20.55
C SER A 156 0.65 -8.48 -19.37
N PHE A 157 1.52 -7.53 -19.68
CA PHE A 157 2.18 -6.67 -18.68
C PHE A 157 1.81 -5.20 -18.88
N SER A 158 1.29 -4.85 -20.06
CA SER A 158 0.67 -3.58 -20.37
C SER A 158 -0.81 -3.68 -19.96
N SER A 159 -1.16 -2.99 -18.88
CA SER A 159 -2.57 -2.65 -18.68
C SER A 159 -2.64 -1.36 -17.92
N SER A 160 -3.54 -0.50 -18.35
CA SER A 160 -3.99 0.73 -17.72
C SER A 160 -4.73 0.43 -16.40
N GLY A 161 -4.12 -0.31 -15.47
CA GLY A 161 -4.76 -0.62 -14.18
C GLY A 161 -3.97 -1.53 -13.24
N GLY A 162 -3.21 -2.50 -13.76
CA GLY A 162 -2.46 -3.46 -12.94
C GLY A 162 -1.14 -2.92 -12.39
N TYR A 163 -0.65 -3.53 -11.31
CA TYR A 163 0.70 -3.28 -10.80
C TYR A 163 1.69 -4.29 -11.42
N PRO A 164 2.70 -3.84 -12.18
CA PRO A 164 3.61 -4.74 -12.90
C PRO A 164 4.35 -5.74 -12.01
N VAL A 165 4.60 -5.39 -10.74
CA VAL A 165 5.33 -6.26 -9.81
C VAL A 165 4.62 -7.61 -9.58
N GLN A 166 3.28 -7.62 -9.50
CA GLN A 166 2.51 -8.85 -9.33
C GLN A 166 2.73 -9.76 -10.54
N ARG A 167 2.41 -9.25 -11.73
CA ARG A 167 2.50 -10.00 -12.98
C ARG A 167 3.91 -10.52 -13.26
N ILE A 168 4.92 -9.66 -13.08
CA ILE A 168 6.33 -10.05 -13.26
C ILE A 168 6.68 -11.18 -12.30
N ALA A 169 6.32 -11.07 -11.02
CA ALA A 169 6.65 -12.11 -10.04
C ALA A 169 5.93 -13.42 -10.31
N LYS A 170 4.63 -13.38 -10.61
CA LYS A 170 3.84 -14.58 -10.89
C LYS A 170 4.31 -15.27 -12.17
N PHE A 171 4.55 -14.51 -13.25
CA PHE A 171 5.10 -15.05 -14.49
C PHE A 171 6.48 -15.67 -14.26
N TRP A 172 7.35 -14.97 -13.52
CA TRP A 172 8.69 -15.46 -13.19
C TRP A 172 8.65 -16.76 -12.41
N PHE A 173 7.75 -16.84 -11.43
CA PHE A 173 7.57 -18.01 -10.58
C PHE A 173 6.98 -19.19 -11.37
N ALA A 174 5.92 -18.97 -12.13
CA ALA A 174 5.27 -19.99 -12.98
C ALA A 174 6.24 -20.61 -13.99
N ASN A 175 7.24 -19.86 -14.45
CA ASN A 175 8.25 -20.32 -15.40
C ASN A 175 9.56 -20.81 -14.73
N SER A 176 9.60 -20.92 -13.40
CA SER A 176 10.76 -21.44 -12.65
C SER A 176 12.09 -20.73 -12.99
N LEU A 177 12.07 -19.40 -13.06
CA LEU A 177 13.20 -18.60 -13.54
C LEU A 177 14.29 -18.32 -12.48
N GLY A 178 14.23 -18.97 -11.32
CA GLY A 178 15.15 -18.74 -10.21
C GLY A 178 14.68 -17.62 -9.30
N SER A 179 15.61 -16.96 -8.61
CA SER A 179 15.28 -15.85 -7.70
C SER A 179 14.95 -14.55 -8.46
N LEU A 180 14.00 -13.77 -7.96
CA LEU A 180 13.59 -12.48 -8.52
C LEU A 180 13.65 -11.36 -7.48
N CYS A 181 14.28 -10.25 -7.83
CA CYS A 181 14.19 -9.02 -7.05
C CYS A 181 12.85 -8.31 -7.32
N VAL A 182 11.90 -8.40 -6.39
CA VAL A 182 10.57 -7.76 -6.49
C VAL A 182 10.54 -6.32 -5.98
N PHE A 183 11.57 -5.91 -5.24
CA PHE A 183 11.80 -4.51 -4.89
C PHE A 183 13.31 -4.18 -4.89
N PRO A 184 13.76 -3.07 -5.51
CA PRO A 184 12.95 -2.15 -6.31
C PRO A 184 12.52 -2.80 -7.64
N LEU A 185 11.31 -2.47 -8.10
CA LEU A 185 10.71 -3.02 -9.33
C LEU A 185 11.61 -2.90 -10.56
N SER A 186 12.49 -1.90 -10.60
CA SER A 186 13.44 -1.71 -11.70
C SER A 186 14.31 -2.95 -11.91
N VAL A 187 14.87 -3.53 -10.85
CA VAL A 187 15.76 -4.68 -10.94
C VAL A 187 15.01 -5.90 -11.50
N GLY A 188 13.83 -6.21 -10.97
CA GLY A 188 12.99 -7.30 -11.49
C GLY A 188 12.54 -7.10 -12.94
N THR A 189 12.26 -5.86 -13.33
CA THR A 189 11.92 -5.53 -14.73
C THR A 189 13.09 -5.84 -15.67
N PHE A 190 14.31 -5.44 -15.32
CA PHE A 190 15.49 -5.74 -16.13
C PHE A 190 15.80 -7.24 -16.19
N ALA A 191 15.63 -7.96 -15.07
CA ALA A 191 15.80 -9.40 -15.03
C ALA A 191 14.84 -10.10 -16.01
N LEU A 192 13.55 -9.73 -15.99
CA LEU A 192 12.57 -10.30 -16.93
C LEU A 192 12.89 -9.95 -18.38
N ASN A 193 13.24 -8.69 -18.68
CA ASN A 193 13.64 -8.31 -20.04
C ASN A 193 14.83 -9.14 -20.55
N SER A 194 15.81 -9.42 -19.70
CA SER A 194 16.94 -10.29 -20.05
C SER A 194 16.47 -11.72 -20.31
N ALA A 195 15.65 -12.27 -19.41
CA ALA A 195 15.16 -13.65 -19.51
C ALA A 195 14.30 -13.88 -20.77
N LEU A 196 13.49 -12.91 -21.17
CA LEU A 196 12.65 -12.96 -22.36
C LEU A 196 13.47 -12.95 -23.67
N ARG A 197 14.63 -12.27 -23.68
CA ARG A 197 15.46 -12.08 -24.88
C ARG A 197 16.50 -13.19 -25.09
N GLN A 198 16.93 -13.88 -24.03
CA GLN A 198 18.05 -14.82 -24.12
C GLN A 198 17.71 -16.09 -24.91
N ARG A 199 16.52 -16.70 -24.76
CA ARG A 199 16.10 -17.84 -25.57
C ARG A 199 14.57 -17.92 -25.70
N PRO A 200 14.04 -18.17 -26.91
CA PRO A 200 12.65 -18.57 -27.09
C PRO A 200 12.38 -19.86 -26.30
N ARG A 201 11.27 -19.89 -25.57
CA ARG A 201 10.77 -21.09 -24.89
C ARG A 201 9.26 -21.04 -24.83
N LYS A 202 8.65 -22.18 -24.50
CA LYS A 202 7.22 -22.23 -24.21
C LYS A 202 6.96 -21.57 -22.87
N TRP A 203 6.38 -20.38 -22.90
CA TRP A 203 6.06 -19.61 -21.70
C TRP A 203 4.70 -20.04 -21.12
N ILE A 204 4.66 -20.14 -19.79
CA ILE A 204 3.44 -20.36 -19.02
C ILE A 204 2.84 -18.99 -18.67
N SER A 205 1.58 -18.76 -19.07
CA SER A 205 0.85 -17.51 -18.81
C SER A 205 0.00 -17.54 -17.54
N ASP A 206 -0.15 -18.70 -16.89
CA ASP A 206 -0.97 -18.83 -15.68
C ASP A 206 -0.38 -18.00 -14.53
N THR A 207 -0.99 -16.84 -14.34
CA THR A 207 -0.68 -15.87 -13.28
C THR A 207 -1.86 -15.70 -12.34
N GLU A 208 -2.94 -16.46 -12.52
CA GLU A 208 -4.12 -16.37 -11.65
C GLU A 208 -3.98 -17.30 -10.46
N SER A 209 -3.19 -18.37 -10.58
CA SER A 209 -2.94 -19.36 -9.54
C SER A 209 -1.98 -18.92 -8.42
N PHE A 210 -1.47 -17.69 -8.44
CA PHE A 210 -0.43 -17.24 -7.50
C PHE A 210 -0.74 -15.87 -6.87
N ALA A 211 -0.37 -15.71 -5.60
CA ALA A 211 -0.45 -14.46 -4.87
C ALA A 211 0.94 -14.02 -4.37
N LEU A 212 1.46 -12.91 -4.91
CA LEU A 212 2.64 -12.27 -4.32
C LEU A 212 2.20 -11.43 -3.12
N VAL A 213 2.86 -11.68 -1.98
CA VAL A 213 2.75 -10.84 -0.79
C VAL A 213 4.11 -10.24 -0.48
N VAL A 214 4.14 -8.93 -0.33
CA VAL A 214 5.31 -8.16 0.11
C VAL A 214 4.97 -7.56 1.48
N PRO A 215 5.38 -8.20 2.58
CA PRO A 215 5.11 -7.69 3.92
C PRO A 215 5.67 -6.29 4.10
N VAL A 216 4.89 -5.40 4.70
CA VAL A 216 5.33 -4.05 5.03
C VAL A 216 5.07 -3.71 6.49
N ARG A 217 6.01 -3.00 7.12
CA ARG A 217 5.85 -2.48 8.48
C ARG A 217 5.97 -0.97 8.50
N ARG A 218 4.95 -0.31 9.05
CA ARG A 218 4.96 1.15 9.24
C ARG A 218 6.08 1.55 10.20
N GLY A 219 6.73 2.67 9.94
CA GLY A 219 7.43 3.40 10.99
C GLY A 219 7.84 4.81 10.59
N LYS A 220 8.15 5.59 11.62
CA LYS A 220 8.44 7.02 11.51
C LYS A 220 9.82 7.25 12.12
N SER A 221 10.85 7.34 11.28
CA SER A 221 12.14 7.87 11.69
C SER A 221 12.79 8.53 10.48
N LYS A 222 13.16 9.82 10.61
CA LYS A 222 13.95 10.53 9.61
C LYS A 222 15.40 10.04 9.59
N SER A 223 15.97 9.69 10.75
CA SER A 223 17.36 9.22 10.88
C SER A 223 17.63 7.91 10.14
N GLN A 224 16.59 7.10 9.91
CA GLN A 224 16.71 5.83 9.20
C GLN A 224 16.64 5.96 7.67
N LEU A 225 16.41 7.15 7.10
CA LEU A 225 16.42 7.33 5.65
C LEU A 225 17.81 7.10 5.05
N ASN A 226 18.89 7.43 5.76
CA ASN A 226 20.25 7.19 5.28
C ASN A 226 20.54 5.70 5.12
N LYS A 227 20.03 4.86 6.02
CA LYS A 227 20.26 3.41 5.98
C LYS A 227 19.51 2.70 4.86
N TYR A 228 18.25 3.07 4.65
CA TYR A 228 17.35 2.36 3.73
C TYR A 228 17.14 3.08 2.39
N GLY A 229 17.63 4.32 2.27
CA GLY A 229 17.43 5.24 1.15
C GLY A 229 16.00 5.80 1.02
N SER A 230 14.97 5.02 1.37
CA SER A 230 13.58 5.44 1.28
C SER A 230 12.70 4.92 2.42
N ARG A 231 11.59 5.63 2.68
CA ARG A 231 10.57 5.16 3.65
C ARG A 231 9.97 3.82 3.25
N LEU A 232 9.78 3.60 1.95
CA LEU A 232 9.24 2.35 1.43
C LEU A 232 10.25 1.21 1.57
N GLY A 233 11.51 1.44 1.21
CA GLY A 233 12.60 0.46 1.41
C GLY A 233 12.68 0.03 2.87
N ARG A 234 12.67 0.98 3.80
CA ARG A 234 12.58 0.68 5.24
C ARG A 234 11.35 -0.16 5.60
N SER A 235 10.19 0.22 5.07
CA SER A 235 8.92 -0.46 5.35
C SER A 235 8.95 -1.91 4.90
N ILE A 236 9.56 -2.20 3.74
CA ILE A 236 9.76 -3.55 3.21
C ILE A 236 10.79 -4.29 4.06
N PHE A 237 11.95 -3.68 4.34
CA PHE A 237 13.00 -4.29 5.15
C PHE A 237 12.49 -4.72 6.54
N LEU A 238 11.70 -3.87 7.20
CA LEU A 238 11.10 -4.21 8.50
C LEU A 238 9.86 -5.10 8.39
N GLY A 239 9.26 -5.18 7.21
CA GLY A 239 8.22 -6.14 6.89
C GLY A 239 8.79 -7.55 6.83
N GLY A 240 9.97 -7.71 6.25
CA GLY A 240 10.57 -9.01 5.98
C GLY A 240 10.50 -9.35 4.50
N GLY A 241 10.97 -10.55 4.16
CA GLY A 241 11.00 -11.05 2.79
C GLY A 241 9.62 -11.14 2.14
N PRO A 242 9.54 -10.97 0.80
CA PRO A 242 8.34 -11.29 0.06
C PRO A 242 8.07 -12.80 0.11
N PHE A 243 6.86 -13.21 -0.23
CA PHE A 243 6.57 -14.62 -0.44
C PHE A 243 5.48 -14.79 -1.51
N MET A 244 5.48 -15.95 -2.15
CA MET A 244 4.50 -16.37 -3.14
C MET A 244 3.67 -17.50 -2.55
N LEU A 245 2.35 -17.43 -2.71
CA LEU A 245 1.45 -18.51 -2.33
C LEU A 245 0.67 -18.98 -3.56
N GLN A 246 0.49 -20.29 -3.66
CA GLN A 246 -0.39 -20.87 -4.65
C GLN A 246 -1.85 -20.80 -4.18
N ASP A 247 -2.75 -20.54 -5.10
CA ASP A 247 -4.18 -20.50 -4.83
C ASP A 247 -4.68 -21.86 -4.29
N SER A 248 -5.42 -21.81 -3.19
CA SER A 248 -5.90 -22.99 -2.46
C SER A 248 -7.00 -22.59 -1.48
N GLY A 249 -7.71 -23.58 -0.91
CA GLY A 249 -8.70 -23.34 0.15
C GLY A 249 -8.12 -22.60 1.36
N ASP A 250 -6.84 -22.83 1.66
CA ASP A 250 -6.15 -22.28 2.82
C ASP A 250 -5.32 -21.02 2.53
N LEU A 251 -5.37 -20.48 1.30
CA LEU A 251 -4.56 -19.33 0.87
C LEU A 251 -4.59 -18.19 1.89
N VAL A 252 -5.79 -17.86 2.36
CA VAL A 252 -6.01 -16.75 3.30
C VAL A 252 -5.37 -17.03 4.65
N ALA A 253 -5.55 -18.24 5.20
CA ALA A 253 -4.96 -18.63 6.47
C ALA A 253 -3.42 -18.62 6.38
N GLN A 254 -2.85 -19.15 5.29
CA GLN A 254 -1.40 -19.13 5.05
C GLN A 254 -0.85 -17.69 4.95
N ALA A 255 -1.55 -16.81 4.21
CA ALA A 255 -1.15 -15.41 4.10
C ALA A 255 -1.21 -14.68 5.45
N LEU A 256 -2.26 -14.89 6.24
CA LEU A 256 -2.40 -14.32 7.57
C LEU A 256 -1.35 -14.85 8.55
N LYS A 257 -0.96 -16.14 8.44
CA LYS A 257 0.16 -16.72 9.20
C LYS A 257 1.49 -16.04 8.87
N LYS A 258 1.87 -15.99 7.59
CA LYS A 258 3.13 -15.35 7.16
C LYS A 258 3.16 -13.84 7.44
N LEU A 259 2.00 -13.17 7.50
CA LEU A 259 1.90 -11.76 7.89
C LEU A 259 1.88 -11.53 9.42
N GLY A 260 1.75 -12.57 10.24
CA GLY A 260 1.73 -12.52 11.70
C GLY A 260 0.39 -12.06 12.29
N TYR A 261 -0.72 -12.31 11.61
CA TYR A 261 -2.07 -12.13 12.14
C TYR A 261 -2.66 -13.41 12.75
N LEU A 262 -2.25 -14.56 12.23
CA LEU A 262 -2.68 -15.89 12.66
C LEU A 262 -1.44 -16.70 13.07
N ASP A 263 -1.54 -17.52 14.10
CA ASP A 263 -0.52 -18.48 14.51
C ASP A 263 -1.14 -19.62 15.33
N ASP A 264 -0.35 -20.62 15.68
CA ASP A 264 -0.84 -21.83 16.37
C ASP A 264 -0.84 -21.69 17.90
N SER A 265 -0.67 -20.48 18.44
CA SER A 265 -0.49 -20.24 19.88
C SER A 265 -1.38 -19.11 20.41
N TRP A 266 -1.01 -17.85 20.14
CA TRP A 266 -1.59 -16.63 20.68
C TRP A 266 -2.66 -16.03 19.77
N ASN A 267 -2.65 -16.40 18.50
CA ASN A 267 -3.51 -15.83 17.47
C ASN A 267 -4.17 -16.92 16.64
N THR A 268 -4.95 -17.80 17.27
CA THR A 268 -5.51 -19.01 16.63
C THR A 268 -6.86 -18.81 15.94
N ASP A 269 -7.59 -17.73 16.23
CA ASP A 269 -8.94 -17.48 15.69
C ASP A 269 -8.87 -16.70 14.36
N LEU A 270 -9.33 -17.33 13.27
CA LEU A 270 -9.32 -16.76 11.92
C LEU A 270 -10.18 -15.50 11.80
N THR A 271 -11.34 -15.47 12.43
CA THR A 271 -12.26 -14.32 12.40
C THR A 271 -11.61 -13.09 13.05
N GLU A 272 -10.94 -13.27 14.19
CA GLU A 272 -10.19 -12.20 14.86
C GLU A 272 -8.96 -11.76 14.04
N ALA A 273 -8.28 -12.69 13.38
CA ALA A 273 -7.16 -12.38 12.48
C ALA A 273 -7.62 -11.53 11.28
N LEU A 274 -8.74 -11.90 10.63
CA LEU A 274 -9.36 -11.14 9.55
C LEU A 274 -9.78 -9.74 10.03
N ASN A 275 -10.40 -9.64 11.20
CA ASN A 275 -10.78 -8.37 11.81
C ASN A 275 -9.57 -7.45 12.03
N CYS A 276 -8.46 -8.01 12.55
CA CYS A 276 -7.22 -7.25 12.72
C CYS A 276 -6.63 -6.82 11.38
N PHE A 277 -6.62 -7.71 10.39
CA PHE A 277 -6.09 -7.45 9.05
C PHE A 277 -6.86 -6.32 8.36
N TRP A 278 -8.20 -6.36 8.34
CA TRP A 278 -9.03 -5.33 7.70
C TRP A 278 -8.93 -3.98 8.38
N ASN A 279 -8.62 -3.96 9.68
CA ASN A 279 -8.46 -2.71 10.43
C ASN A 279 -7.03 -2.16 10.42
N ALA A 280 -6.06 -2.90 9.88
CA ALA A 280 -4.72 -2.36 9.64
C ALA A 280 -4.80 -1.22 8.60
N THR A 281 -4.21 -0.07 8.92
CA THR A 281 -4.42 1.17 8.15
C THR A 281 -4.12 1.04 6.66
N ASN A 282 -3.00 0.40 6.30
CA ASN A 282 -2.63 0.23 4.89
C ASN A 282 -3.54 -0.79 4.20
N ASN A 283 -3.84 -1.91 4.86
CA ASN A 283 -4.67 -2.97 4.30
C ASN A 283 -6.09 -2.47 4.03
N LYS A 284 -6.69 -1.77 5.00
CA LYS A 284 -7.99 -1.11 4.84
C LYS A 284 -8.03 -0.20 3.62
N HIS A 285 -7.00 0.60 3.44
CA HIS A 285 -6.91 1.53 2.31
C HIS A 285 -6.81 0.80 0.98
N VAL A 286 -5.97 -0.24 0.88
CA VAL A 286 -5.83 -1.07 -0.31
C VAL A 286 -7.15 -1.77 -0.64
N LEU A 287 -7.76 -2.46 0.34
CA LEU A 287 -9.04 -3.15 0.18
C LEU A 287 -10.16 -2.21 -0.25
N ARG A 288 -10.21 -0.99 0.28
CA ARG A 288 -11.16 0.03 -0.16
C ARG A 288 -10.95 0.44 -1.61
N LYS A 289 -9.72 0.72 -2.04
CA LYS A 289 -9.45 1.10 -3.44
C LYS A 289 -9.72 -0.05 -4.42
N LEU A 290 -9.77 -1.29 -3.95
CA LEU A 290 -10.19 -2.46 -4.74
C LEU A 290 -11.70 -2.71 -4.73
N GLY A 291 -12.48 -2.00 -3.91
CA GLY A 291 -13.91 -2.30 -3.73
C GLY A 291 -14.19 -3.54 -2.86
N PHE A 292 -13.20 -4.03 -2.10
CA PHE A 292 -13.33 -5.18 -1.20
C PHE A 292 -13.47 -4.79 0.27
N LEU A 293 -14.18 -3.68 0.56
CA LEU A 293 -14.61 -3.45 1.93
C LEU A 293 -15.66 -4.47 2.34
N ILE A 294 -15.67 -4.78 3.63
CA ILE A 294 -16.61 -5.71 4.23
C ILE A 294 -17.90 -4.95 4.54
N ASP A 295 -19.01 -5.55 4.16
CA ASP A 295 -20.35 -5.08 4.43
C ASP A 295 -20.83 -5.59 5.80
N PRO A 296 -21.75 -4.89 6.50
CA PRO A 296 -22.22 -5.32 7.83
C PRO A 296 -22.89 -6.70 7.89
N LEU A 297 -23.26 -7.24 6.73
CA LEU A 297 -23.89 -8.55 6.55
C LEU A 297 -22.89 -9.66 6.20
N ASP A 298 -21.65 -9.31 5.84
CA ASP A 298 -20.64 -10.29 5.49
C ASP A 298 -20.26 -11.16 6.70
N THR A 299 -20.14 -12.45 6.43
CA THR A 299 -19.59 -13.44 7.35
C THR A 299 -18.06 -13.47 7.30
N ALA A 300 -17.43 -14.22 8.21
CA ALA A 300 -16.01 -14.51 8.13
C ALA A 300 -15.62 -15.23 6.82
N SER A 301 -16.52 -16.03 6.25
CA SER A 301 -16.29 -16.71 4.97
C SER A 301 -16.29 -15.72 3.81
N ASP A 302 -17.25 -14.79 3.78
CA ASP A 302 -17.31 -13.72 2.76
C ASP A 302 -16.08 -12.82 2.82
N ALA A 303 -15.64 -12.48 4.04
CA ALA A 303 -14.40 -11.76 4.26
C ALA A 303 -13.18 -12.53 3.74
N ALA A 304 -13.08 -13.83 4.02
CA ALA A 304 -12.00 -14.66 3.50
C ALA A 304 -12.01 -14.72 1.96
N ALA A 305 -13.19 -14.89 1.34
CA ALA A 305 -13.35 -14.89 -0.11
C ALA A 305 -12.91 -13.55 -0.73
N LYS A 306 -13.37 -12.42 -0.19
CA LYS A 306 -12.94 -11.07 -0.63
C LYS A 306 -11.42 -10.89 -0.49
N LEU A 307 -10.80 -11.41 0.58
CA LEU A 307 -9.36 -11.33 0.77
C LEU A 307 -8.60 -12.22 -0.22
N ARG A 308 -9.09 -13.44 -0.50
CA ARG A 308 -8.52 -14.33 -1.51
C ARG A 308 -8.48 -13.63 -2.88
N THR A 309 -9.61 -13.05 -3.31
CA THR A 309 -9.66 -12.27 -4.55
C THR A 309 -8.69 -11.10 -4.54
N ALA A 310 -8.58 -10.36 -3.43
CA ALA A 310 -7.64 -9.25 -3.31
C ALA A 310 -6.16 -9.68 -3.38
N LEU A 311 -5.81 -10.84 -2.81
CA LEU A 311 -4.45 -11.40 -2.81
C LEU A 311 -4.04 -11.86 -4.21
N LEU A 312 -4.96 -12.49 -4.95
CA LEU A 312 -4.74 -12.96 -6.31
C LEU A 312 -4.79 -11.82 -7.34
N SER A 313 -5.37 -10.67 -7.00
CA SER A 313 -5.52 -9.55 -7.92
C SER A 313 -4.18 -8.87 -8.28
N ASP A 314 -3.99 -8.63 -9.57
CA ASP A 314 -2.93 -7.77 -10.10
C ASP A 314 -3.17 -6.27 -9.85
N SER A 315 -4.34 -5.90 -9.34
CA SER A 315 -4.71 -4.52 -9.01
C SER A 315 -4.09 -4.04 -7.70
N THR A 316 -3.14 -4.79 -7.13
CA THR A 316 -2.35 -4.40 -5.95
C THR A 316 -0.86 -4.52 -6.22
N ASN A 317 -0.04 -3.76 -5.50
CA ASN A 317 1.42 -3.98 -5.51
C ASN A 317 1.87 -5.16 -4.62
N GLY A 318 0.94 -6.00 -4.15
CA GLY A 318 1.18 -7.10 -3.22
C GLY A 318 1.55 -6.66 -1.81
N ARG A 319 1.58 -5.36 -1.49
CA ARG A 319 2.07 -4.88 -0.19
C ARG A 319 1.00 -4.94 0.88
N TRP A 320 1.21 -5.83 1.84
CA TRP A 320 0.30 -6.03 2.95
C TRP A 320 0.99 -5.73 4.28
N GLN A 321 0.34 -4.92 5.10
CA GLN A 321 0.84 -4.54 6.42
C GLN A 321 0.83 -5.76 7.34
N ARG A 322 1.93 -5.99 8.05
CA ARG A 322 2.05 -7.06 9.05
C ARG A 322 1.19 -6.85 10.30
N GLY A 323 0.85 -7.96 10.95
CA GLY A 323 0.20 -8.02 12.25
C GLY A 323 1.10 -7.54 13.40
N GLY A 324 0.58 -7.57 14.63
CA GLY A 324 1.33 -7.19 15.84
C GLY A 324 1.70 -5.70 15.94
N THR A 325 1.19 -4.84 15.04
CA THR A 325 1.54 -3.41 15.06
C THR A 325 1.01 -2.64 16.27
N CYS A 326 -0.02 -3.16 16.94
CA CYS A 326 -0.59 -2.56 18.14
C CYS A 326 0.08 -3.03 19.44
N THR A 327 0.88 -4.12 19.41
CA THR A 327 1.46 -4.74 20.62
C THR A 327 2.30 -3.77 21.43
N HIS A 328 3.21 -3.04 20.77
CA HIS A 328 4.05 -2.06 21.46
C HIS A 328 3.23 -0.92 22.09
N THR A 329 2.20 -0.44 21.38
CA THR A 329 1.31 0.61 21.89
C THR A 329 0.49 0.10 23.07
N ALA A 330 -0.06 -1.12 22.99
CA ALA A 330 -0.76 -1.76 24.09
C ALA A 330 0.14 -1.90 25.32
N ILE A 331 1.39 -2.39 25.17
CA ILE A 331 2.36 -2.46 26.29
C ILE A 331 2.61 -1.07 26.90
N THR A 332 2.75 -0.03 26.06
CA THR A 332 2.93 1.35 26.54
C THR A 332 1.72 1.83 27.36
N ILE A 333 0.50 1.53 26.89
CA ILE A 333 -0.75 1.84 27.59
C ILE A 333 -0.81 1.09 28.93
N LEU A 334 -0.53 -0.21 28.95
CA LEU A 334 -0.55 -1.02 30.17
C LEU A 334 0.44 -0.50 31.21
N ARG A 335 1.65 -0.11 30.80
CA ARG A 335 2.64 0.56 31.67
C ARG A 335 2.14 1.90 32.19
N SER A 336 1.45 2.70 31.37
CA SER A 336 0.88 3.98 31.80
C SER A 336 -0.23 3.81 32.85
N LYS A 337 -0.88 2.64 32.85
CA LYS A 337 -1.91 2.24 33.82
C LYS A 337 -1.37 1.41 34.98
N ASN A 338 -0.05 1.29 35.10
CA ASN A 338 0.62 0.50 36.13
C ASN A 338 0.21 -0.99 36.17
N LEU A 339 -0.27 -1.53 35.03
CA LEU A 339 -0.58 -2.96 34.89
C LEU A 339 0.64 -3.78 34.45
N LEU A 340 1.70 -3.10 34.00
CA LEU A 340 3.00 -3.70 33.71
C LEU A 340 4.11 -2.83 34.32
N PRO A 341 5.22 -3.44 34.80
CA PRO A 341 6.37 -2.69 35.28
C PRO A 341 6.97 -1.78 34.21
N ARG A 342 7.33 -0.55 34.61
CA ARG A 342 8.02 0.40 33.72
C ARG A 342 9.48 0.02 33.46
N SER A 343 10.09 -0.73 34.37
CA SER A 343 11.51 -1.13 34.34
C SER A 343 11.82 -2.27 33.37
N SER A 344 10.84 -3.15 33.09
CA SER A 344 11.03 -4.25 32.15
C SER A 344 11.06 -3.70 30.73
N LYS A 345 12.17 -3.85 30.00
CA LYS A 345 12.27 -3.42 28.59
C LYS A 345 11.35 -4.25 27.68
N SER A 346 11.25 -5.56 27.95
CA SER A 346 10.47 -6.53 27.19
C SER A 346 9.77 -7.51 28.13
N PRO A 347 8.53 -7.23 28.57
CA PRO A 347 7.77 -8.14 29.43
C PRO A 347 7.51 -9.47 28.73
N ALA A 348 7.38 -10.53 29.52
CA ALA A 348 7.03 -11.84 28.98
C ALA A 348 5.64 -11.78 28.30
N MET A 349 5.41 -12.66 27.31
CA MET A 349 4.13 -12.69 26.60
C MET A 349 2.97 -13.05 27.53
N ASP A 350 3.15 -14.03 28.43
CA ASP A 350 2.14 -14.43 29.42
C ASP A 350 1.77 -13.28 30.37
N GLU A 351 2.78 -12.57 30.86
CA GLU A 351 2.62 -11.39 31.72
C GLU A 351 1.84 -10.30 30.98
N THR A 352 2.22 -10.02 29.73
CA THR A 352 1.55 -9.03 28.88
C THR A 352 0.09 -9.44 28.64
N TRP A 353 -0.17 -10.71 28.34
CA TRP A 353 -1.52 -11.23 28.10
C TRP A 353 -2.40 -11.12 29.34
N SER A 354 -1.88 -11.48 30.52
CA SER A 354 -2.57 -11.33 31.80
C SER A 354 -2.93 -9.86 32.10
N ALA A 355 -1.98 -8.95 31.89
CA ALA A 355 -2.20 -7.52 32.04
C ALA A 355 -3.27 -6.99 31.06
N MET A 356 -3.26 -7.46 29.80
CA MET A 356 -4.26 -7.11 28.80
C MET A 356 -5.66 -7.59 29.18
N LYS A 357 -5.81 -8.83 29.66
CA LYS A 357 -7.09 -9.34 30.17
C LYS A 357 -7.59 -8.53 31.36
N THR A 358 -6.69 -8.15 32.26
CA THR A 358 -7.01 -7.31 33.42
C THR A 358 -7.52 -5.94 32.97
N TYR A 359 -6.82 -5.28 32.05
CA TYR A 359 -7.27 -4.01 31.46
C TYR A 359 -8.66 -4.14 30.83
N ALA A 360 -8.88 -5.18 30.03
CA ALA A 360 -10.15 -5.41 29.35
C ALA A 360 -11.29 -5.64 30.34
N LYS A 361 -11.05 -6.38 31.42
CA LYS A 361 -12.04 -6.60 32.49
C LYS A 361 -12.40 -5.29 33.21
N VAL A 362 -11.39 -4.51 33.61
CA VAL A 362 -11.60 -3.22 34.32
C VAL A 362 -12.38 -2.23 33.46
N HIS A 363 -12.11 -2.19 32.15
CA HIS A 363 -12.76 -1.28 31.21
C HIS A 363 -13.97 -1.89 30.48
N GLN A 364 -14.44 -3.08 30.89
CA GLN A 364 -15.59 -3.78 30.30
C GLN A 364 -15.51 -3.92 28.76
N LEU A 365 -14.31 -4.18 28.24
CA LEU A 365 -14.12 -4.38 26.81
C LEU A 365 -14.66 -5.75 26.38
N PRO A 366 -15.20 -5.87 25.15
CA PRO A 366 -15.60 -7.15 24.59
C PRO A 366 -14.50 -8.20 24.72
N LYS A 367 -14.86 -9.45 25.05
CA LYS A 367 -13.89 -10.55 25.17
C LYS A 367 -13.27 -10.85 23.81
N MET A 368 -11.94 -10.97 23.78
CA MET A 368 -11.18 -11.40 22.62
C MET A 368 -10.46 -12.70 22.95
N LYS A 369 -10.36 -13.60 21.98
CA LYS A 369 -9.67 -14.90 22.10
C LYS A 369 -8.18 -14.77 21.83
N THR A 370 -7.78 -13.84 20.97
CA THR A 370 -6.40 -13.70 20.48
C THR A 370 -5.68 -12.48 21.03
N PHE A 371 -4.36 -12.60 21.08
CA PHE A 371 -3.46 -11.56 21.55
C PHE A 371 -3.54 -10.28 20.70
N ASN A 372 -3.45 -10.43 19.37
CA ASN A 372 -3.47 -9.30 18.45
C ASN A 372 -4.81 -8.54 18.50
N ALA A 373 -5.95 -9.25 18.59
CA ALA A 373 -7.25 -8.61 18.65
C ALA A 373 -7.44 -7.82 19.95
N LEU A 374 -7.02 -8.39 21.08
CA LEU A 374 -7.09 -7.69 22.36
C LEU A 374 -6.14 -6.47 22.38
N ALA A 375 -4.94 -6.58 21.81
CA ALA A 375 -3.99 -5.45 21.75
C ALA A 375 -4.55 -4.31 20.89
N ALA A 376 -5.18 -4.64 19.76
CA ALA A 376 -5.85 -3.68 18.90
C ALA A 376 -7.06 -3.04 19.61
N GLN A 377 -7.84 -3.81 20.36
CA GLN A 377 -8.98 -3.32 21.12
C GLN A 377 -8.57 -2.35 22.24
N ILE A 378 -7.55 -2.69 23.02
CA ILE A 378 -6.99 -1.82 24.07
C ILE A 378 -6.51 -0.51 23.46
N THR A 379 -5.73 -0.59 22.36
CA THR A 379 -5.23 0.60 21.66
C THR A 379 -6.37 1.48 21.16
N ARG A 380 -7.43 0.89 20.59
CA ARG A 380 -8.62 1.64 20.12
C ARG A 380 -9.38 2.29 21.27
N HIS A 381 -9.61 1.57 22.37
CA HIS A 381 -10.30 2.10 23.54
C HIS A 381 -9.54 3.28 24.14
N PHE A 382 -8.22 3.14 24.32
CA PHE A 382 -7.39 4.21 24.87
C PHE A 382 -7.41 5.48 24.01
N HIS A 383 -7.46 5.33 22.69
CA HIS A 383 -7.53 6.45 21.73
C HIS A 383 -8.96 6.77 21.29
N GLN A 384 -9.99 6.44 22.08
CA GLN A 384 -11.39 6.65 21.68
C GLN A 384 -11.75 8.13 21.49
N THR A 385 -11.06 9.03 22.18
CA THR A 385 -11.23 10.49 22.10
C THR A 385 -10.33 11.14 21.05
N ASP A 386 -9.48 10.37 20.35
CA ASP A 386 -8.60 10.91 19.32
C ASP A 386 -9.43 11.36 18.09
N PRO A 387 -9.45 12.67 17.75
CA PRO A 387 -10.20 13.16 16.59
C PRO A 387 -9.68 12.62 15.25
N SER A 388 -8.48 12.03 15.22
CA SER A 388 -7.88 11.42 14.04
C SER A 388 -8.34 9.97 13.77
N ARG A 389 -9.14 9.40 14.68
CA ARG A 389 -9.68 8.03 14.61
C ARG A 389 -10.43 7.79 13.29
N ARG A 390 -10.41 6.53 12.83
CA ARG A 390 -11.16 6.06 11.65
C ARG A 390 -12.20 5.03 12.08
N GLY A 391 -13.26 4.87 11.28
CA GLY A 391 -14.28 3.84 11.49
C GLY A 391 -13.69 2.44 11.63
N ASN A 392 -14.41 1.58 12.36
CA ASN A 392 -14.00 0.22 12.68
C ASN A 392 -14.81 -0.80 11.89
N ILE A 393 -14.15 -1.78 11.27
CA ILE A 393 -14.81 -2.90 10.58
C ILE A 393 -14.97 -4.01 11.60
N VAL A 394 -16.16 -4.60 11.65
CA VAL A 394 -16.48 -5.75 12.50
C VAL A 394 -16.99 -6.86 11.59
N ILE A 395 -16.23 -7.94 11.53
CA ILE A 395 -16.58 -9.18 10.85
C ILE A 395 -17.25 -10.07 11.89
N LYS A 396 -18.46 -10.53 11.58
CA LYS A 396 -19.19 -11.47 12.44
C LYS A 396 -18.65 -12.87 12.21
N GLY A 397 -18.41 -13.57 13.32
CA GLY A 397 -17.93 -14.95 13.33
C GLY A 397 -19.02 -15.95 13.07
#